data_AF-A0A0E0D396-F1
#
_entry.id   AF-A0A0E0D396-F1
#
_cell.length_a   1.000
_cell.length_b   1.000
_cell.length_c   1.000
_cell.angle_alpha   90.00
_cell.angle_beta   90.00
_cell.angle_gamma   90.00
#
_symmetry.space_group_name_H-M   'P 1'
#
loop_
_entity.id
_entity.type
_entity.pdbx_description
1 polymer ?
#
loop_
_entity_poly.entity_id
_entity_poly.type
_entity_poly.pdbx_seq_one_letter_code
_entity_poly.pdbx_strand_id
1 'polypeptide(L)' 'MAFVGGGYAISYLATAALAWIMYGCLDRYNEFYGSDHRVQACLAELGVPLTTEPGFHQGSHFPTP' A
#
# COMPACT_ATOMS: atom_id res chain seq x y z
N MET A 1 -0.47 6.83 4.06
CA MET A 1 -0.78 6.29 2.71
C MET A 1 -1.84 7.16 2.07
N ALA A 2 -1.64 7.56 0.82
CA ALA A 2 -2.72 8.10 0.01
C ALA A 2 -3.10 7.05 -1.04
N PHE A 3 -4.32 6.53 -0.91
CA PHE A 3 -4.80 5.39 -1.71
C PHE A 3 -4.98 5.79 -3.17
N VAL A 4 -4.56 4.92 -4.10
CA VAL A 4 -4.59 5.09 -5.55
C VAL A 4 -3.50 6.04 -6.08
N GLY A 5 -3.78 7.35 -6.17
CA GLY A 5 -2.95 8.29 -6.94
C GLY A 5 -2.03 9.18 -6.10
N GLY A 6 -2.24 9.24 -4.79
CA GLY A 6 -1.49 10.15 -3.91
C GLY A 6 -0.17 9.59 -3.37
N GLY A 7 0.12 8.31 -3.61
CA GLY A 7 1.38 7.66 -3.25
C GLY A 7 1.55 7.32 -1.77
N TYR A 8 2.66 6.64 -1.49
CA TYR A 8 3.09 6.24 -0.15
C TYR A 8 4.62 6.11 -0.12
N ALA A 9 5.19 6.05 1.08
CA ALA A 9 6.61 5.80 1.29
C ALA A 9 6.82 4.57 2.17
N ILE A 10 7.85 3.79 1.86
CA ILE A 10 8.29 2.62 2.62
C ILE A 10 9.81 2.73 2.79
N SER A 11 10.31 2.46 3.99
CA SER A 11 11.76 2.38 4.22
C SER A 11 12.37 1.20 3.47
N TYR A 12 13.65 1.30 3.13
CA TYR A 12 14.34 0.25 2.36
C TYR A 12 14.21 -1.16 2.99
N LEU A 13 14.38 -1.27 4.31
CA LEU A 13 14.30 -2.55 5.02
C LEU A 13 12.89 -3.16 4.94
N ALA A 14 11.85 -2.34 5.10
CA ALA A 14 10.47 -2.79 4.97
C ALA A 14 10.15 -3.20 3.52
N THR A 15 10.67 -2.48 2.52
CA THR A 15 10.52 -2.86 1.11
C THR A 15 11.21 -4.19 0.80
N ALA A 16 12.41 -4.43 1.34
CA ALA A 16 13.12 -5.69 1.16
C ALA A 16 12.35 -6.86 1.79
N ALA A 17 11.82 -6.69 3.01
CA ALA A 17 10.98 -7.69 3.66
C ALA A 17 9.67 -7.95 2.89
N LEU A 18 9.03 -6.88 2.39
CA LEU A 18 7.82 -6.97 1.58
C LEU A 18 8.07 -7.75 0.28
N ALA A 19 9.18 -7.51 -0.41
CA ALA A 19 9.53 -8.20 -1.65
C ALA A 19 9.60 -9.73 -1.48
N TRP A 20 10.05 -10.21 -0.32
CA TRP A 20 10.11 -11.65 -0.02
C TRP A 20 8.74 -12.31 0.12
N ILE A 21 7.74 -11.60 0.63
CA ILE A 21 6.41 -12.15 0.88
C ILE A 21 5.36 -11.76 -0.17
N MET A 22 5.69 -10.78 -1.03
CA MET A 22 4.71 -10.06 -1.86
C MET A 22 3.81 -10.99 -2.65
N TYR A 23 4.36 -12.00 -3.34
CA TYR A 23 3.57 -12.88 -4.20
C TYR A 23 2.49 -13.65 -3.42
N GLY A 24 2.88 -14.30 -2.32
CA GLY A 24 1.93 -15.05 -1.48
C GLY A 24 0.95 -14.13 -0.75
N CYS A 25 1.39 -12.92 -0.38
CA CYS A 25 0.51 -11.94 0.23
C CYS A 25 -0.55 -11.41 -0.75
N LEU A 26 -0.16 -11.10 -1.99
CA LEU A 26 -1.11 -10.66 -3.02
C LEU A 26 -2.16 -11.73 -3.36
N ASP A 27 -1.80 -13.01 -3.26
CA ASP A 27 -2.73 -14.12 -3.42
C ASP A 27 -3.74 -14.19 -2.27
N ARG A 28 -3.29 -13.96 -1.02
CA ARG A 28 -4.17 -13.92 0.16
C ARG A 28 -5.16 -12.76 0.16
N TYR A 29 -4.78 -11.60 -0.39
CA TYR A 29 -5.60 -10.39 -0.45
C TYR A 29 -6.06 -10.07 -1.87
N ASN A 30 -6.33 -11.09 -2.68
CA ASN A 30 -6.70 -10.91 -4.09
C ASN A 30 -8.06 -10.19 -4.27
N GLU A 31 -8.92 -10.25 -3.27
CA GLU A 31 -10.24 -9.63 -3.22
C GLU A 31 -10.18 -8.14 -2.85
N PHE A 32 -9.03 -7.65 -2.37
CA PHE A 32 -8.89 -6.25 -1.98
C PHE A 32 -8.87 -5.35 -3.22
N TYR A 33 -9.64 -4.27 -3.15
CA TYR A 33 -9.74 -3.27 -4.21
C TYR A 33 -8.48 -2.39 -4.26
N GLY A 34 -7.83 -2.37 -5.43
CA GLY A 34 -6.67 -1.53 -5.72
C GLY A 34 -5.34 -2.07 -5.18
N SER A 35 -4.24 -1.63 -5.79
CA SER A 35 -2.87 -2.04 -5.41
C SER A 35 -2.51 -1.62 -4.00
N ASP A 36 -2.88 -0.40 -3.62
CA ASP A 36 -2.35 0.20 -2.39
C ASP A 36 -2.98 -0.43 -1.15
N HIS A 37 -4.24 -0.86 -1.25
CA HIS A 37 -4.89 -1.60 -0.17
C HIS A 37 -4.23 -2.96 0.04
N ARG A 38 -3.83 -3.64 -1.04
CA ARG A 38 -3.09 -4.91 -0.95
C ARG A 38 -1.70 -4.71 -0.36
N VAL A 39 -0.95 -3.70 -0.83
CA VAL A 39 0.37 -3.37 -0.28
C VAL A 39 0.28 -3.03 1.22
N GLN A 40 -0.75 -2.29 1.63
CA GLN A 40 -0.99 -1.99 3.04
C GLN A 40 -1.25 -3.25 3.86
N ALA A 41 -2.07 -4.18 3.36
CA ALA A 41 -2.34 -5.45 4.02
C ALA A 41 -1.06 -6.29 4.18
N CYS A 42 -0.21 -6.35 3.15
CA CYS A 42 1.07 -7.05 3.22
C CYS A 42 2.06 -6.44 4.22
N LEU A 43 2.12 -5.11 4.32
CA LEU A 43 2.92 -4.44 5.34
C LEU A 43 2.41 -4.74 6.75
N ALA A 44 1.10 -4.87 6.93
CA ALA A 44 0.50 -5.21 8.22
C ALA A 44 0.87 -6.63 8.66
N GLU A 45 0.96 -7.61 7.75
CA GLU A 45 1.47 -8.96 8.08
C GLU A 45 2.92 -8.94 8.59
N LEU A 46 3.73 -8.02 8.09
CA LEU A 46 5.12 -7.79 8.55
C LEU A 46 5.20 -6.96 9.84
N GLY A 47 4.06 -6.58 10.43
CA GLY A 47 4.01 -5.75 11.63
C GLY A 47 4.40 -4.28 11.40
N VAL A 48 4.42 -3.81 10.15
CA VAL A 48 4.71 -2.41 9.81
C VAL A 48 3.40 -1.59 9.89
N PRO A 49 3.25 -0.67 10.86
CA PRO A 49 2.02 0.09 11.02
C PRO A 49 1.90 1.17 9.92
N LEU A 50 0.66 1.54 9.60
CA LEU A 50 0.38 2.68 8.74
C LEU A 50 0.62 3.99 9.51
N THR A 51 1.47 4.86 8.97
CA THR A 51 1.58 6.26 9.42
C THR A 51 0.81 7.19 8.47
N THR A 52 0.12 8.16 9.06
CA THR A 52 -0.62 9.20 8.33
C THR A 52 0.21 10.47 8.30
N GLU A 53 0.70 10.81 7.11
CA GLU A 53 1.53 11.98 6.87
C GLU A 53 0.74 13.02 6.09
N PRO A 54 0.53 14.25 6.60
CA PRO A 54 -0.29 15.28 5.96
C PRO A 54 0.19 15.72 4.57
N GLY A 55 1.45 15.43 4.23
CA GLY A 55 2.06 15.79 2.94
C GLY A 55 1.70 14.85 1.78
N PHE A 56 1.03 13.74 2.02
CA PHE A 56 0.51 12.90 0.94
C PHE A 56 -0.91 13.31 0.59
N HIS A 57 -1.13 13.70 -0.66
CA HIS A 57 -2.41 14.22 -1.13
C HIS A 57 -2.96 13.35 -2.26
N GLN A 58 -4.22 12.93 -2.13
CA GLN A 58 -4.98 12.40 -3.26
C GLN A 58 -5.53 13.58 -4.07
N GLY A 59 -5.16 13.67 -5.35
CA GLY A 59 -5.79 14.65 -6.24
C GLY A 59 -7.26 14.30 -6.49
N SER A 60 -8.15 15.29 -6.50
CA SER A 60 -9.58 15.10 -6.75
C SER A 60 -9.94 14.78 -8.20
N HIS A 61 -8.95 14.54 -9.07
CA HIS A 61 -9.15 14.26 -10.49
C HIS A 61 -8.99 12.77 -10.76
N PHE A 62 -9.97 11.99 -10.31
CA PHE A 62 -10.36 10.80 -11.06
C PHE A 62 -11.30 11.28 -12.17
N PRO A 63 -11.09 10.94 -13.46
CA PRO A 63 -12.23 10.95 -14.37
C PRO A 63 -13.25 9.98 -13.79
N THR A 64 -14.34 10.50 -13.25
CA THR A 64 -15.55 9.72 -13.04
C THR A 64 -15.95 9.11 -14.40
N PRO A 65 -16.54 7.91 -14.45
CA PRO A 65 -17.03 7.36 -15.71
C PRO A 65 -18.02 8.31 -16.41
#